data_AF-A0A3N4NEE2-F1
#
_entry.id   AF-A0A3N4NEE2-F1
#
_cell.length_a   1.000
_cell.length_b   1.000
_cell.length_c   1.000
_cell.angle_alpha   90.00
_cell.angle_beta   90.00
_cell.angle_gamma   90.00
#
_symmetry.space_group_name_H-M   'P 1'
#
loop_
_entity.id
_entity.type
_entity.pdbx_description
1 polymer ?
#
loop_
_entity_poly.entity_id
_entity_poly.type
_entity_poly.pdbx_seq_one_letter_code
_entity_poly.pdbx_strand_id
1 'polypeptide(L)' 'MQEIDFSPLRLYLKGLSEEEKVKFAFECGTSLGYMRKRMSLKKPFGFLISKKVAEKGVMTPQELRPSDFANYVWD' A
#
# COMPACT_ATOMS: atom_id res chain seq x y z
N MET A 1 1.73 -16.84 7.55
CA MET A 1 1.45 -15.43 7.20
C MET A 1 0.75 -15.46 5.85
N GLN A 2 -0.45 -14.90 5.78
CA GLN A 2 -1.19 -14.85 4.52
C GLN A 2 -0.44 -13.95 3.53
N GLU A 3 -0.34 -14.41 2.28
CA GLU A 3 0.32 -13.66 1.22
C GLU A 3 -0.54 -12.47 0.80
N ILE A 4 0.08 -11.30 0.62
CA ILE A 4 -0.64 -10.08 0.22
C ILE A 4 -0.65 -9.96 -1.29
N ASP A 5 -1.84 -9.88 -1.88
CA ASP A 5 -2.01 -9.57 -3.28
C ASP A 5 -1.95 -8.04 -3.52
N PHE A 6 -0.83 -7.58 -4.07
CA PHE A 6 -0.63 -6.18 -4.44
C PHE A 6 -1.09 -5.85 -5.86
N SER A 7 -1.77 -6.76 -6.56
CA SER A 7 -2.24 -6.54 -7.94
C SER A 7 -3.09 -5.27 -8.11
N PRO A 8 -4.04 -4.93 -7.21
CA PRO A 8 -4.81 -3.69 -7.31
C PRO A 8 -3.91 -2.44 -7.27
N LEU A 9 -2.98 -2.39 -6.31
CA LEU A 9 -2.01 -1.29 -6.20
C LEU A 9 -1.04 -1.23 -7.39
N ARG A 10 -0.63 -2.38 -7.95
CA ARG A 10 0.20 -2.41 -9.17
C ARG A 10 -0.54 -1.83 -10.37
N LEU A 11 -1.81 -2.18 -10.55
CA LEU A 11 -2.64 -1.68 -11.64
C LEU A 11 -2.87 -0.18 -11.49
N TYR A 12 -3.20 0.28 -10.28
CA TYR A 12 -3.34 1.70 -9.98
C TYR A 12 -2.05 2.47 -10.33
N LEU A 13 -0.89 2.04 -9.82
CA LEU A 13 0.39 2.68 -10.12
C LEU A 13 0.76 2.63 -11.60
N LYS A 14 0.36 1.57 -12.33
CA LYS A 14 0.63 1.47 -13.78
C LYS A 14 -0.16 2.51 -14.58
N GLY A 15 -1.31 2.96 -14.07
CA GLY A 15 -2.10 4.04 -14.68
C GLY A 15 -1.54 5.45 -14.45
N LEU A 16 -0.54 5.60 -13.58
CA LEU A 16 0.08 6.87 -13.24
C LEU A 16 1.36 7.13 -14.03
N SER A 17 1.62 8.40 -14.34
CA SER A 17 2.94 8.86 -14.77
C SER A 17 3.99 8.64 -13.66
N GLU A 18 5.29 8.70 -13.99
CA GLU A 18 6.33 8.48 -12.97
C GLU A 18 6.30 9.55 -11.86
N GLU A 19 6.02 10.81 -12.21
CA GLU A 19 5.85 11.91 -11.26
C GLU A 19 4.67 11.67 -10.31
N GLU A 20 3.54 11.20 -10.84
CA GLU A 20 2.36 10.85 -10.03
C GLU A 20 2.60 9.65 -9.13
N LYS A 21 3.38 8.64 -9.56
CA LYS A 21 3.77 7.52 -8.70
C LYS A 21 4.62 7.99 -7.53
N VAL A 22 5.58 8.89 -7.78
CA VAL A 22 6.44 9.47 -6.73
C VAL A 22 5.57 10.29 -5.77
N LYS A 23 4.68 11.13 -6.30
CA LYS A 23 3.74 11.92 -5.50
C LYS A 23 2.83 11.05 -4.65
N PHE A 24 2.24 9.99 -5.22
CA PHE A 24 1.40 9.05 -4.49
C PHE A 24 2.15 8.38 -3.33
N ALA A 25 3.38 7.90 -3.58
CA ALA A 25 4.18 7.30 -2.52
C ALA A 25 4.51 8.30 -1.40
N PHE A 26 4.83 9.56 -1.77
CA PHE A 26 5.08 10.64 -0.83
C PHE A 26 3.82 10.98 0.01
N GLU A 27 2.65 11.08 -0.62
CA GLU A 27 1.37 11.28 0.07
C GLU A 27 1.02 10.12 1.01
N CYS A 28 1.50 8.92 0.72
CA CYS A 28 1.39 7.76 1.61
C CYS A 28 2.46 7.74 2.72
N GLY A 29 3.29 8.77 2.85
CA GLY A 29 4.33 8.88 3.87
C GLY A 29 5.54 7.96 3.61
N THR A 30 5.83 7.64 2.34
CA THR A 30 6.93 6.74 1.97
C THR A 30 7.60 7.13 0.65
N SER A 31 8.52 6.29 0.16
CA SER A 31 9.13 6.44 -1.16
C SER A 31 8.64 5.37 -2.13
N LEU A 32 8.66 5.69 -3.43
CA LEU A 32 8.28 4.74 -4.48
C LEU A 32 9.15 3.47 -4.45
N GLY A 33 10.44 3.62 -4.14
CA GLY A 33 11.37 2.50 -3.96
C GLY A 33 11.01 1.59 -2.79
N TYR A 34 10.66 2.16 -1.63
CA TYR A 34 10.19 1.38 -0.49
C TYR A 34 8.89 0.63 -0.82
N MET A 35 7.96 1.31 -1.47
CA MET A 35 6.68 0.73 -1.87
C MET A 35 6.89 -0.48 -2.80
N ARG A 36 7.66 -0.29 -3.89
CA ARG A 36 8.05 -1.36 -4.82
C ARG A 36 8.74 -2.53 -4.10
N LYS A 37 9.63 -2.25 -3.15
CA LYS A 37 10.33 -3.26 -2.36
C LYS A 37 9.36 -4.11 -1.53
N ARG A 38 8.44 -3.51 -0.78
CA ARG A 38 7.46 -4.26 0.03
C ARG A 38 6.51 -5.09 -0.84
N MET A 39 6.05 -4.51 -1.96
CA MET A 39 5.21 -5.21 -2.94
C MET A 39 5.93 -6.40 -3.59
N SER A 40 7.22 -6.27 -3.88
CA SER A 40 8.04 -7.36 -4.42
C SER A 40 8.25 -8.47 -3.39
N LEU A 41 8.43 -8.11 -2.12
CA LEU A 41 8.62 -9.07 -1.03
C LEU A 41 7.29 -9.67 -0.52
N LYS A 42 6.15 -9.19 -1.02
CA LYS A 42 4.80 -9.55 -0.56
C LYS A 42 4.64 -9.39 0.96
N LYS A 43 5.28 -8.34 1.51
CA LYS A 43 5.23 -8.01 2.94
C LYS A 43 4.37 -6.76 3.17
N PRO A 44 3.63 -6.67 4.29
CA PRO A 44 2.71 -5.56 4.55
C PRO A 44 3.45 -4.23 4.63
N PHE A 45 2.84 -3.09 4.31
CA PHE A 45 3.49 -1.81 4.63
C PHE A 45 3.48 -1.57 6.14
N GLY A 46 4.15 -0.53 6.64
CA GLY A 46 3.88 -0.03 7.98
C GLY A 46 2.41 0.40 8.11
N PHE A 47 1.87 0.44 9.33
CA PHE A 47 0.45 0.76 9.56
C PHE A 47 0.07 2.12 8.96
N LEU A 48 0.85 3.18 9.19
CA LEU A 48 0.58 4.51 8.65
C LEU A 48 0.50 4.53 7.11
N ILE A 49 1.41 3.83 6.44
CA ILE A 49 1.42 3.72 4.97
C ILE A 49 0.19 2.93 4.51
N SER A 50 -0.14 1.84 5.18
CA SER A 50 -1.32 1.02 4.86
C SER A 50 -2.61 1.83 5.00
N LYS A 51 -2.74 2.60 6.08
CA LYS A 51 -3.89 3.50 6.30
C LYS A 51 -4.01 4.52 5.18
N LYS A 52 -2.91 5.19 4.81
CA LYS A 52 -2.92 6.18 3.72
C LYS A 52 -3.27 5.57 2.37
N VAL A 53 -2.78 4.37 2.04
CA VAL A 53 -3.17 3.65 0.81
C VAL A 53 -4.67 3.31 0.84
N ALA A 54 -5.22 2.92 1.99
CA ALA A 54 -6.64 2.62 2.15
C ALA A 54 -7.52 3.87 2.04
N GLU A 55 -7.12 5.00 2.62
CA GLU A 55 -7.81 6.30 2.48
C GLU A 55 -7.91 6.75 1.02
N LYS A 56 -6.99 6.33 0.16
CA LYS A 56 -7.02 6.60 -1.29
C LYS A 56 -7.95 5.65 -2.05
N GLY A 57 -8.54 4.66 -1.39
CA GLY A 57 -9.47 3.68 -1.98
C GLY A 57 -8.81 2.66 -2.91
N VAL A 58 -7.47 2.55 -2.90
CA VAL A 58 -6.74 1.65 -3.82
C VAL A 58 -6.81 0.20 -3.37
N MET A 59 -6.78 -0.03 -2.06
CA MET A 59 -6.89 -1.34 -1.40
C MET A 59 -7.54 -1.14 -0.03
N THR A 60 -8.25 -2.15 0.46
CA THR A 60 -8.86 -2.15 1.80
C THR A 60 -7.82 -2.43 2.89
N PRO A 61 -8.11 -2.06 4.16
CA PRO A 61 -7.30 -2.44 5.32
C PRO A 61 -6.97 -3.93 5.40
N GLN A 62 -7.97 -4.80 5.13
CA GLN A 62 -7.86 -6.25 5.16
C GLN A 62 -6.91 -6.76 4.07
N GLU A 63 -6.95 -6.19 2.87
CA GLU A 63 -6.03 -6.56 1.79
C GLU A 63 -4.59 -6.12 2.08
N LEU A 64 -4.39 -4.96 2.72
CA LEU A 64 -3.06 -4.42 3.00
C LEU A 64 -2.37 -5.10 4.20
N ARG A 65 -3.17 -5.57 5.17
CA ARG A 65 -2.70 -6.13 6.45
C ARG A 65 -3.52 -7.35 6.89
N PRO A 66 -3.63 -8.41 6.06
CA PRO A 66 -4.59 -9.51 6.29
C PRO A 66 -4.35 -10.26 7.60
N SER A 67 -3.11 -10.31 8.10
CA SER A 67 -2.77 -11.04 9.32
C SER A 67 -2.98 -10.25 10.61
N ASP A 68 -3.11 -8.93 10.54
CA ASP A 68 -3.15 -8.08 11.75
C ASP A 68 -3.99 -6.80 11.61
N PHE A 69 -4.84 -6.67 10.58
CA PHE A 69 -5.66 -5.47 10.39
C PHE A 69 -6.55 -5.20 11.61
N ALA A 70 -7.08 -6.24 12.27
CA ALA A 70 -7.92 -6.12 13.45
C ALA A 70 -7.17 -5.58 14.69
N ASN A 71 -5.84 -5.53 14.65
CA ASN A 71 -5.00 -5.00 15.74
C ASN A 71 -4.84 -3.47 15.66
N TYR A 72 -5.42 -2.82 14.65
CA TYR A 72 -5.29 -1.38 14.42
C TYR A 72 -6.65 -0.69 14.34
N VAL A 73 -6.66 0.61 14.64
CA VAL A 73 -7.82 1.51 14.49
C VAL A 73 -7.72 2.22 13.14
N TRP A 74 -8.68 2.02 12.25
CA TRP A 74 -8.61 2.47 10.85
C TRP A 74 -9.38 3.75 10.56
N ASP A 75 -10.15 4.20 11.55
CA ASP A 75 -11.04 5.36 11.61
C ASP A 75 -10.30 6.70 11.41
#